data_AF-S4M6D3-F1
#
_entry.id   AF-S4M6D3-F1
#
_cell.length_a   1.000
_cell.length_b   1.000
_cell.length_c   1.000
_cell.angle_alpha   90.00
_cell.angle_beta   90.00
_cell.angle_gamma   90.00
#
_symmetry.space_group_name_H-M   'P 1'
#
loop_
_entity.id
_entity.type
_entity.pdbx_description
1 polymer ?
#
loop_
_entity_poly.entity_id
_entity_poly.type
_entity_poly.pdbx_seq_one_letter_code
_entity_poly.pdbx_strand_id
1 'polypeptide(L)'
;MTWLAPDTFLTFCRGIPLADLTGFFSEADLPPTASGTADGWAWLTHHPDTTPDGGAVQQLGQYITGFRYQDRVRDQQHVDMVFLASTPACSCDDRYAVPHCADHPYQFAHSRGGFAVSLFNVGARRESRRFGSQADLFIRQFLEQGIVGRTTRYDTDPDFNPDGTRTIRIIAEHFGLPAAPLGTRVAETPR
;
A
#
# COMPACT_ATOMS: atom_id res chain seq x y z
N MET A 1 -6.89 3.62 -13.47
CA MET A 1 -5.89 3.90 -12.42
C MET A 1 -4.91 4.94 -12.92
N THR A 2 -5.03 6.17 -12.43
CA THR A 2 -4.21 7.33 -12.88
C THR A 2 -3.16 7.75 -11.85
N TRP A 3 -3.08 7.07 -10.70
CA TRP A 3 -2.29 7.49 -9.54
C TRP A 3 -1.01 6.65 -9.33
N LEU A 4 -0.87 5.51 -10.01
CA LEU A 4 0.33 4.69 -10.03
C LEU A 4 0.38 4.00 -11.40
N ALA A 5 1.59 3.69 -11.90
CA ALA A 5 1.73 2.85 -13.08
C ALA A 5 0.97 1.53 -12.84
N PRO A 6 0.28 0.95 -13.83
CA PRO A 6 -0.33 -0.37 -13.69
C PRO A 6 0.69 -1.40 -13.21
N ASP A 7 0.20 -2.43 -12.52
CA ASP A 7 1.04 -3.56 -12.08
C ASP A 7 2.28 -3.09 -11.33
N THR A 8 2.09 -2.23 -10.34
CA THR A 8 3.17 -1.70 -9.52
C THR A 8 2.81 -1.84 -8.04
N PHE A 9 3.79 -2.28 -7.27
CA PHE A 9 3.73 -2.24 -5.81
C PHE A 9 4.54 -1.04 -5.33
N LEU A 10 3.98 -0.29 -4.40
CA LEU A 10 4.57 0.92 -3.85
C LEU A 10 4.56 0.82 -2.33
N THR A 11 5.74 0.88 -1.72
CA THR A 11 5.92 0.91 -0.27
C THR A 11 6.42 2.27 0.16
N PHE A 12 5.70 2.92 1.07
CA PHE A 12 6.18 4.07 1.82
C PHE A 12 6.58 3.62 3.23
N CYS A 13 7.73 4.09 3.71
CA CYS A 13 8.21 3.86 5.07
C CYS A 13 8.62 5.18 5.72
N ARG A 14 8.16 5.42 6.95
CA ARG A 14 8.63 6.51 7.81
C ARG A 14 9.37 5.91 9.01
N GLY A 15 10.41 6.57 9.48
CA GLY A 15 11.21 6.13 10.63
C GLY A 15 12.41 5.24 10.30
N ILE A 16 12.61 4.86 9.04
CA ILE A 16 13.79 4.08 8.57
C ILE A 16 14.48 4.85 7.43
N PRO A 17 15.81 5.02 7.47
CA PRO A 17 16.55 5.60 6.36
C PRO A 17 16.40 4.80 5.06
N LEU A 18 16.40 5.48 3.92
CA LEU A 18 16.20 4.83 2.62
C LEU A 18 17.20 3.68 2.38
N ALA A 19 18.47 3.88 2.72
CA ALA A 19 19.52 2.88 2.52
C ALA A 19 19.23 1.57 3.27
N ASP A 20 18.79 1.68 4.53
CA ASP A 20 18.43 0.51 5.34
C ASP A 20 17.19 -0.18 4.77
N LEU A 21 16.18 0.61 4.37
CA LEU A 21 14.96 0.09 3.75
C LEU A 21 15.28 -0.70 2.46
N THR A 22 16.08 -0.14 1.56
CA THR A 22 16.53 -0.84 0.35
C THR A 22 17.34 -2.09 0.68
N GLY A 23 18.14 -2.05 1.75
CA GLY A 23 18.92 -3.19 2.25
C GLY A 23 18.02 -4.34 2.69
N PHE A 24 17.01 -4.08 3.53
CA PHE A 24 16.07 -5.12 3.98
C PHE A 24 15.36 -5.82 2.83
N PHE A 25 14.90 -5.05 1.84
CA PHE A 25 14.24 -5.60 0.66
C PHE A 25 15.19 -6.42 -0.22
N SER A 26 16.43 -5.96 -0.41
CA SER A 26 17.44 -6.69 -1.18
C SER A 26 17.88 -7.99 -0.48
N GLU A 27 18.05 -7.96 0.85
CA GLU A 27 18.38 -9.15 1.66
C GLU A 27 17.28 -10.21 1.66
N ALA A 28 16.04 -9.81 1.38
CA ALA A 28 14.89 -10.70 1.24
C ALA A 28 14.68 -11.17 -0.21
N ASP A 29 15.64 -10.94 -1.12
CA ASP A 29 15.53 -11.22 -2.56
C ASP A 29 14.35 -10.48 -3.25
N LEU A 30 13.99 -9.30 -2.74
CA LEU A 30 12.95 -8.42 -3.27
C LEU A 30 13.51 -7.02 -3.62
N PRO A 31 14.56 -6.91 -4.46
CA PRO A 31 15.19 -5.62 -4.73
C PRO A 31 14.19 -4.65 -5.41
N PRO A 32 14.12 -3.38 -4.95
CA PRO A 32 13.22 -2.40 -5.54
C PRO A 32 13.68 -1.97 -6.95
N THR A 33 12.72 -1.74 -7.84
CA THR A 33 12.95 -1.23 -9.20
C THR A 33 13.30 0.26 -9.19
N ALA A 34 12.70 1.03 -8.28
CA ALA A 34 13.06 2.42 -8.04
C ALA A 34 12.80 2.81 -6.58
N SER A 35 13.48 3.85 -6.11
CA SER A 35 13.44 4.28 -4.72
C SER A 35 13.76 5.76 -4.55
N GLY A 36 13.30 6.37 -3.46
CA GLY A 36 13.64 7.76 -3.11
C GLY A 36 13.12 8.19 -1.75
N THR A 37 13.24 9.49 -1.45
CA THR A 37 12.67 10.10 -0.25
C THR A 37 11.85 11.34 -0.62
N ALA A 38 10.72 11.55 0.06
CA ALA A 38 9.88 12.75 -0.06
C ALA A 38 8.95 12.86 1.15
N ASP A 39 8.68 14.08 1.64
CA ASP A 39 7.72 14.37 2.73
C ASP A 39 7.92 13.53 4.00
N GLY A 40 9.18 13.24 4.34
CA GLY A 40 9.55 12.42 5.49
C GLY A 40 9.32 10.91 5.31
N TRP A 41 9.00 10.47 4.08
CA TRP A 41 8.89 9.07 3.70
C TRP A 41 10.08 8.64 2.84
N ALA A 42 10.63 7.47 3.13
CA ALA A 42 11.32 6.67 2.14
C ALA A 42 10.29 5.91 1.31
N TRP A 43 10.48 5.79 0.00
CA TRP A 43 9.56 5.07 -0.88
C TRP A 43 10.32 4.12 -1.80
N LEU A 44 9.70 2.98 -2.08
CA LEU A 44 10.19 1.92 -2.96
C LEU A 44 9.08 1.51 -3.94
N THR A 45 9.47 1.14 -5.16
CA THR A 45 8.58 0.50 -6.13
C THR A 45 9.10 -0.87 -6.53
N HIS A 46 8.18 -1.79 -6.78
CA HIS A 46 8.44 -3.11 -7.34
C HIS A 46 7.48 -3.37 -8.50
N HIS A 47 7.93 -4.14 -9.49
CA HIS A 47 7.10 -4.60 -10.61
C HIS A 47 6.90 -6.12 -10.51
N PRO A 48 5.71 -6.66 -10.82
CA PRO A 48 5.45 -8.10 -10.85
C PRO A 48 6.41 -8.89 -11.74
N ASP A 49 6.94 -8.27 -12.80
CA ASP A 49 7.92 -8.92 -13.69
C ASP A 49 9.24 -9.27 -12.98
N THR A 50 9.64 -8.46 -12.00
CA THR A 50 10.87 -8.66 -11.22
C THR A 50 10.59 -9.20 -9.82
N THR A 51 9.36 -9.04 -9.35
CA THR A 51 8.92 -9.40 -8.00
C THR A 51 7.47 -9.87 -8.07
N PRO A 52 7.21 -11.10 -8.53
CA PRO A 52 5.85 -11.56 -8.82
C PRO A 52 5.00 -11.70 -7.56
N ASP A 53 5.63 -11.93 -6.40
CA ASP A 53 4.93 -12.06 -5.12
C ASP A 53 4.80 -10.70 -4.42
N GLY A 54 3.75 -9.96 -4.79
CA GLY A 54 3.39 -8.73 -4.09
C GLY A 54 2.96 -8.96 -2.64
N GLY A 55 2.51 -10.19 -2.32
CA GLY A 55 2.24 -10.60 -0.95
C GLY A 55 3.50 -10.61 -0.09
N ALA A 56 4.62 -11.07 -0.63
CA ALA A 56 5.93 -11.05 0.03
C ALA A 56 6.42 -9.62 0.28
N VAL A 57 6.27 -8.71 -0.70
CA VAL A 57 6.61 -7.28 -0.54
C VAL A 57 5.82 -6.67 0.62
N GLN A 58 4.50 -6.90 0.64
CA GLN A 58 3.62 -6.42 1.70
C GLN A 58 3.95 -7.04 3.07
N GLN A 59 4.20 -8.35 3.12
CA GLN A 59 4.49 -9.09 4.35
C GLN A 59 5.83 -8.67 4.96
N LEU A 60 6.84 -8.42 4.13
CA LEU A 60 8.12 -7.90 4.59
C LEU A 60 7.96 -6.56 5.32
N GLY A 61 7.03 -5.72 4.87
CA GLY A 61 6.72 -4.47 5.56
C GLY A 61 6.23 -4.68 7.00
N GLN A 62 5.40 -5.70 7.24
CA GLN A 62 5.01 -6.09 8.60
C GLN A 62 6.22 -6.53 9.42
N TYR A 63 7.11 -7.35 8.85
CA TYR A 63 8.31 -7.79 9.55
C TYR A 63 9.26 -6.64 9.92
N ILE A 64 9.43 -5.66 9.02
CA ILE A 64 10.27 -4.48 9.27
C ILE A 64 9.69 -3.62 10.39
N THR A 65 8.37 -3.43 10.43
CA THR A 65 7.72 -2.69 11.53
C THR A 65 7.65 -3.47 12.85
N GLY A 66 7.94 -4.78 12.83
CA GLY A 66 7.83 -5.69 13.98
C GLY A 66 9.18 -6.13 14.54
N PHE A 67 9.16 -7.07 15.48
CA PHE A 67 10.30 -7.47 16.30
C PHE A 67 11.51 -8.05 15.53
N ARG A 68 11.36 -8.39 14.24
CA ARG A 68 12.36 -9.13 13.46
C ARG A 68 13.68 -8.38 13.27
N TYR A 69 13.64 -7.04 13.22
CA TYR A 69 14.80 -6.20 12.93
C TYR A 69 15.12 -5.23 14.08
N GLN A 70 14.90 -5.64 15.33
CA GLN A 70 15.12 -4.80 16.52
C GLN A 70 16.57 -4.37 16.73
N ASP A 71 17.51 -5.16 16.22
CA ASP A 71 18.94 -4.88 16.22
C ASP A 71 19.31 -3.73 15.26
N ARG A 72 18.49 -3.47 14.24
CA ARG A 72 18.74 -2.46 13.20
C ARG A 72 17.80 -1.26 13.27
N VAL A 73 16.58 -1.45 13.76
CA VAL A 73 15.54 -0.43 13.89
C VAL A 73 15.39 -0.06 15.36
N ARG A 74 16.06 1.02 15.78
CA ARG A 74 16.12 1.45 17.19
C ARG A 74 14.76 1.84 17.79
N ASP A 75 13.83 2.29 16.96
CA ASP A 75 12.54 2.80 17.40
C ASP A 75 11.38 2.25 16.55
N GLN A 76 11.13 0.95 16.70
CA GLN A 76 10.09 0.24 15.94
C GLN A 76 8.67 0.79 16.17
N GLN A 77 8.42 1.41 17.33
CA GLN A 77 7.10 1.97 17.65
C GLN A 77 6.76 3.20 16.79
N HIS A 78 7.77 3.82 16.16
CA HIS A 78 7.64 4.98 15.30
C HIS A 78 7.89 4.66 13.81
N VAL A 79 7.98 3.38 13.46
CA VAL A 79 8.02 2.96 12.07
C VAL A 79 6.61 2.73 11.55
N ASP A 80 6.24 3.52 10.54
CA ASP A 80 5.00 3.37 9.79
C ASP A 80 5.31 2.88 8.38
N MET A 81 4.55 1.90 7.90
CA MET A 81 4.63 1.44 6.52
C MET A 81 3.26 1.45 5.85
N VAL A 82 3.19 2.06 4.67
CA VAL A 82 2.01 2.05 3.81
C VAL A 82 2.36 1.37 2.50
N PHE A 83 1.65 0.28 2.21
CA PHE A 83 1.72 -0.47 0.96
C PHE A 83 0.52 -0.12 0.09
N LEU A 84 0.79 0.10 -1.20
CA LEU A 84 -0.20 0.30 -2.25
C LEU A 84 0.10 -0.64 -3.42
N ALA A 85 -0.93 -1.22 -4.02
CA ALA A 85 -0.81 -1.96 -5.27
C ALA A 85 -1.81 -1.45 -6.32
N SER A 86 -1.32 -1.26 -7.55
CA SER A 86 -2.14 -0.96 -8.73
C SER A 86 -2.50 -2.23 -9.53
N THR A 87 -2.19 -3.42 -9.00
CA THR A 87 -2.64 -4.68 -9.59
C THR A 87 -4.15 -4.85 -9.47
N PRO A 88 -4.78 -5.68 -10.31
CA PRO A 88 -6.18 -6.06 -10.14
C PRO A 88 -6.46 -6.66 -8.75
N ALA A 89 -7.63 -6.36 -8.20
CA ALA A 89 -8.08 -7.01 -6.97
C ALA A 89 -8.28 -8.52 -7.21
N CYS A 90 -7.98 -9.33 -6.20
CA CYS A 90 -8.12 -10.79 -6.29
C CYS A 90 -9.54 -11.20 -6.66
N SER A 91 -9.65 -12.10 -7.65
CA SER A 91 -10.89 -12.76 -8.07
C SER A 91 -10.84 -14.29 -7.93
N CYS A 92 -9.71 -14.82 -7.43
CA CYS A 92 -9.45 -16.27 -7.40
C CYS A 92 -10.27 -17.03 -6.36
N ASP A 93 -10.56 -16.41 -5.21
CA ASP A 93 -11.32 -17.03 -4.11
C ASP A 93 -11.88 -15.97 -3.16
N ASP A 94 -12.98 -16.30 -2.47
CA ASP A 94 -13.67 -15.42 -1.52
C ASP A 94 -13.60 -15.90 -0.05
N ARG A 95 -12.64 -16.78 0.27
CA ARG A 95 -12.47 -17.35 1.62
C ARG A 95 -12.07 -16.34 2.70
N TYR A 96 -11.53 -15.19 2.32
CA TYR A 96 -10.99 -14.20 3.25
C TYR A 96 -11.94 -13.02 3.44
N ALA A 97 -11.95 -12.43 4.64
CA ALA A 97 -12.74 -11.22 4.91
C ALA A 97 -12.44 -10.09 3.90
N VAL A 98 -11.18 -9.99 3.47
CA VAL A 98 -10.74 -9.18 2.32
C VAL A 98 -10.10 -10.12 1.28
N PRO A 99 -10.60 -10.19 0.04
CA PRO A 99 -10.05 -11.09 -0.97
C PRO A 99 -8.59 -10.79 -1.32
N HIS A 100 -7.74 -11.81 -1.31
CA HIS A 100 -6.33 -11.75 -1.72
C HIS A 100 -5.81 -13.16 -2.00
N CYS A 101 -4.67 -13.27 -2.66
CA CYS A 101 -3.86 -14.49 -2.74
C CYS A 101 -2.37 -14.12 -2.91
N ALA A 102 -1.48 -15.09 -3.09
CA ALA A 102 -0.06 -14.83 -3.31
C ALA A 102 0.19 -13.91 -4.53
N ASP A 103 -0.56 -14.15 -5.63
CA ASP A 103 -0.42 -13.37 -6.87
C ASP A 103 -1.20 -12.04 -6.84
N HIS A 104 -2.16 -11.90 -5.92
CA HIS A 104 -3.04 -10.74 -5.82
C HIS A 104 -3.03 -10.21 -4.38
N PRO A 105 -2.03 -9.40 -4.00
CA PRO A 105 -1.96 -8.83 -2.66
C PRO A 105 -3.12 -7.86 -2.40
N TYR A 106 -3.28 -7.46 -1.14
CA TYR A 106 -4.20 -6.36 -0.83
C TYR A 106 -3.74 -5.08 -1.51
N GLN A 107 -4.67 -4.32 -2.09
CA GLN A 107 -4.30 -3.07 -2.78
C GLN A 107 -3.91 -1.94 -1.81
N PHE A 108 -4.30 -2.05 -0.54
CA PHE A 108 -3.84 -1.18 0.54
C PHE A 108 -3.53 -1.99 1.79
N ALA A 109 -2.39 -1.70 2.42
CA ALA A 109 -2.10 -2.12 3.78
C ALA A 109 -1.28 -1.06 4.53
N HIS A 110 -1.69 -0.73 5.75
CA HIS A 110 -0.91 0.05 6.71
C HIS A 110 -0.42 -0.88 7.82
N SER A 111 0.89 -0.86 8.08
CA SER A 111 1.53 -1.69 9.10
C SER A 111 2.29 -0.84 10.10
N ARG A 112 2.19 -1.20 11.38
CA ARG A 112 2.92 -0.58 12.48
C ARG A 112 3.09 -1.59 13.62
N GLY A 113 4.26 -1.61 14.25
CA GLY A 113 4.53 -2.47 15.40
C GLY A 113 4.44 -3.97 15.10
N GLY A 114 4.63 -4.39 13.84
CA GLY A 114 4.55 -5.78 13.42
C GLY A 114 3.16 -6.27 13.04
N PHE A 115 2.16 -5.39 13.04
CA PHE A 115 0.78 -5.74 12.75
C PHE A 115 0.24 -4.94 11.58
N ALA A 116 -0.66 -5.55 10.80
CA ALA A 116 -1.52 -4.81 9.89
C ALA A 116 -2.56 -4.01 10.70
N VAL A 117 -2.40 -2.69 10.68
CA VAL A 117 -3.32 -1.75 11.32
C VAL A 117 -4.61 -1.66 10.52
N SER A 118 -4.51 -1.54 9.19
CA SER A 118 -5.66 -1.50 8.29
C SER A 118 -5.27 -2.11 6.94
N LEU A 119 -6.14 -2.92 6.35
CA LEU A 119 -5.97 -3.47 5.01
C LEU A 119 -7.32 -3.64 4.30
N PHE A 120 -7.34 -3.38 2.99
CA PHE A 120 -8.51 -3.54 2.13
C PHE A 120 -8.13 -3.43 0.64
N ASN A 121 -9.08 -3.75 -0.24
CA ASN A 121 -8.99 -3.48 -1.68
C ASN A 121 -9.77 -2.20 -2.03
N VAL A 122 -9.37 -1.54 -3.11
CA VAL A 122 -9.90 -0.22 -3.49
C VAL A 122 -10.84 -0.31 -4.70
N GLY A 123 -11.77 0.64 -4.75
CA GLY A 123 -12.75 0.82 -5.81
C GLY A 123 -13.85 -0.24 -5.83
N ALA A 124 -14.89 0.03 -6.63
CA ALA A 124 -16.01 -0.89 -6.86
C ALA A 124 -16.59 -1.50 -5.57
N ARG A 125 -16.79 -0.66 -4.54
CA ARG A 125 -17.35 -1.00 -3.22
C ARG A 125 -16.49 -1.94 -2.38
N ARG A 126 -15.28 -2.28 -2.82
CA ARG A 126 -14.39 -3.19 -2.08
C ARG A 126 -13.94 -2.63 -0.74
N GLU A 127 -13.95 -1.30 -0.57
CA GLU A 127 -13.65 -0.65 0.70
C GLU A 127 -14.62 -1.04 1.81
N SER A 128 -15.79 -1.62 1.51
CA SER A 128 -16.71 -2.16 2.53
C SER A 128 -16.14 -3.37 3.28
N ARG A 129 -15.15 -4.05 2.70
CA ARG A 129 -14.45 -5.20 3.28
C ARG A 129 -13.08 -4.73 3.76
N ARG A 130 -12.93 -4.58 5.07
CA ARG A 130 -11.71 -4.09 5.72
C ARG A 130 -11.32 -5.01 6.87
N PHE A 131 -10.03 -5.07 7.16
CA PHE A 131 -9.48 -5.85 8.26
C PHE A 131 -8.31 -5.11 8.91
N GLY A 132 -7.85 -5.60 10.07
CA GLY A 132 -6.76 -5.03 10.85
C GLY A 132 -7.20 -4.51 12.21
N SER A 133 -6.24 -4.16 13.07
CA SER A 133 -6.53 -3.69 14.44
C SER A 133 -7.28 -2.35 14.48
N GLN A 134 -7.21 -1.58 13.40
CA GLN A 134 -7.99 -0.36 13.14
C GLN A 134 -8.59 -0.41 11.72
N ALA A 135 -9.41 -1.43 11.45
CA ALA A 135 -10.12 -1.58 10.17
C ALA A 135 -10.95 -0.34 9.77
N ASP A 136 -11.32 0.51 10.74
CA ASP A 136 -12.11 1.73 10.55
C ASP A 136 -11.26 3.02 10.54
N LEU A 137 -9.94 2.92 10.31
CA LEU A 137 -9.01 4.07 10.25
C LEU A 137 -9.53 5.24 9.40
N PHE A 138 -10.21 4.95 8.28
CA PHE A 138 -10.74 5.95 7.34
C PHE A 138 -12.26 6.09 7.39
N ILE A 139 -12.94 5.52 8.40
CA ILE A 139 -14.41 5.39 8.39
C ILE A 139 -15.12 6.73 8.23
N ARG A 140 -14.60 7.78 8.88
CA ARG A 140 -15.17 9.12 8.79
C ARG A 140 -15.11 9.65 7.36
N GLN A 141 -13.94 9.61 6.74
CA GLN A 141 -13.72 10.10 5.38
C GLN A 141 -14.51 9.26 4.36
N PHE A 142 -14.60 7.94 4.55
CA PHE A 142 -15.37 7.06 3.68
C PHE A 142 -16.87 7.32 3.78
N LEU A 143 -17.40 7.59 4.98
CA LEU A 143 -18.79 7.99 5.18
C LEU A 143 -19.07 9.36 4.54
N GLU A 144 -18.21 10.34 4.76
CA GLU A 144 -18.34 11.70 4.17
C GLU A 144 -18.35 11.66 2.63
N GLN A 145 -17.55 10.77 2.02
CA GLN A 145 -17.51 10.57 0.57
C GLN A 145 -18.58 9.61 0.05
N GLY A 146 -19.34 8.96 0.93
CA GLY A 146 -20.35 7.95 0.57
C GLY A 146 -19.76 6.69 -0.09
N ILE A 147 -18.51 6.35 0.23
CA ILE A 147 -17.83 5.12 -0.20
C ILE A 147 -18.36 3.92 0.58
N VAL A 148 -18.64 4.11 1.88
CA VAL A 148 -19.21 3.11 2.78
C VAL A 148 -20.39 3.72 3.54
N GLY A 149 -21.24 2.87 4.13
CA GLY A 149 -22.40 3.28 4.90
C GLY A 149 -23.61 2.39 4.63
N ARG A 150 -24.75 2.73 5.24
CA ARG A 150 -26.03 2.04 5.01
C ARG A 150 -26.53 2.24 3.57
N THR A 151 -26.36 3.46 3.07
CA THR A 151 -26.54 3.86 1.68
C THR A 151 -25.22 4.48 1.22
N THR A 152 -24.78 4.10 0.04
CA THR A 152 -23.52 4.51 -0.57
C THR A 152 -23.79 5.15 -1.92
N ARG A 153 -22.84 5.93 -2.44
CA ARG A 153 -22.99 6.50 -3.79
C ARG A 153 -23.04 5.42 -4.87
N TYR A 154 -22.43 4.26 -4.63
CA TYR A 154 -22.52 3.09 -5.50
C TYR A 154 -23.96 2.61 -5.73
N ASP A 155 -24.89 2.86 -4.80
CA ASP A 155 -26.28 2.43 -4.95
C ASP A 155 -27.05 3.27 -5.98
N THR A 156 -26.59 4.49 -6.26
CA THR A 156 -27.16 5.41 -7.27
C THR A 156 -26.30 5.59 -8.51
N ASP A 157 -24.99 5.35 -8.37
CA ASP A 157 -23.97 5.48 -9.41
C ASP A 157 -23.00 4.30 -9.29
N PRO A 158 -23.29 3.15 -9.95
CA PRO A 158 -22.45 1.95 -9.86
C PRO A 158 -21.01 2.17 -10.33
N ASP A 159 -20.78 3.15 -11.20
CA ASP A 159 -19.47 3.52 -11.74
C ASP A 159 -18.75 4.55 -10.84
N PHE A 160 -19.31 4.89 -9.68
CA PHE A 160 -18.64 5.72 -8.69
C PHE A 160 -17.33 5.06 -8.24
N ASN A 161 -16.18 5.73 -8.38
CA ASN A 161 -14.87 5.26 -7.87
C ASN A 161 -14.50 3.82 -8.32
N PRO A 162 -14.53 3.49 -9.62
CA PRO A 162 -14.37 2.13 -10.09
C PRO A 162 -12.93 1.62 -9.92
N ASP A 163 -11.95 2.53 -9.96
CA ASP A 163 -10.52 2.26 -9.87
C ASP A 163 -9.89 2.68 -8.53
N GLY A 164 -10.73 3.07 -7.56
CA GLY A 164 -10.27 3.42 -6.21
C GLY A 164 -9.54 4.75 -6.09
N THR A 165 -9.45 5.57 -7.15
CA THR A 165 -8.69 6.83 -7.13
C THR A 165 -9.12 7.78 -5.99
N ARG A 166 -10.41 7.84 -5.65
CA ARG A 166 -10.89 8.66 -4.53
C ARG A 166 -10.39 8.13 -3.19
N THR A 167 -10.38 6.81 -3.04
CA THR A 167 -9.91 6.11 -1.84
C THR A 167 -8.42 6.34 -1.64
N ILE A 168 -7.63 6.27 -2.71
CA ILE A 168 -6.20 6.54 -2.67
C ILE A 168 -5.90 7.97 -2.28
N ARG A 169 -6.69 8.94 -2.77
CA ARG A 169 -6.55 10.34 -2.34
C ARG A 169 -6.76 10.49 -0.83
N ILE A 170 -7.78 9.84 -0.26
CA ILE A 170 -8.02 9.85 1.20
C ILE A 170 -6.83 9.27 1.97
N ILE A 171 -6.26 8.15 1.48
CA ILE A 171 -5.08 7.52 2.08
C ILE A 171 -3.88 8.47 2.04
N ALA A 172 -3.61 9.05 0.86
CA ALA A 172 -2.49 9.98 0.68
C ALA A 172 -2.62 11.22 1.56
N GLU A 173 -3.81 11.82 1.64
CA GLU A 173 -4.11 12.96 2.52
C GLU A 173 -3.95 12.60 4.00
N HIS A 174 -4.43 11.42 4.42
CA HIS A 174 -4.37 10.98 5.82
C HIS A 174 -2.92 10.81 6.30
N PHE A 175 -2.06 10.20 5.49
CA PHE A 175 -0.67 9.94 5.88
C PHE A 175 0.30 11.06 5.49
N GLY A 176 -0.15 12.03 4.69
CA GLY A 176 0.73 12.99 4.02
C GLY A 176 1.74 12.28 3.13
N LEU A 177 1.26 11.37 2.27
CA LEU A 177 2.11 10.69 1.28
C LEU A 177 2.46 11.69 0.16
N PRO A 178 3.67 11.60 -0.42
CA PRO A 178 4.03 12.44 -1.55
C PRO A 178 3.07 12.22 -2.73
N ALA A 179 2.70 13.31 -3.39
CA ALA A 179 1.76 13.27 -4.50
C ALA A 179 2.33 12.45 -5.67
N ALA A 180 1.53 11.53 -6.19
CA ALA A 180 1.86 10.72 -7.36
C ALA A 180 1.85 11.58 -8.65
N PRO A 181 2.56 11.20 -9.74
CA PRO A 181 3.02 9.84 -10.05
C PRO A 181 4.51 9.64 -9.80
N LEU A 182 4.86 8.63 -9.00
CA LEU A 182 6.25 8.15 -8.86
C LEU A 182 6.73 7.34 -10.09
N GLY A 183 5.96 7.35 -11.19
CA GLY A 183 6.21 6.60 -12.41
C GLY A 183 6.60 7.50 -13.59
N THR A 184 7.81 8.07 -13.57
CA THR A 184 8.62 8.31 -14.78
C THR A 184 10.05 8.62 -14.35
N ARG A 185 10.96 7.67 -14.54
CA ARG A 185 12.39 7.98 -14.68
C ARG A 185 12.88 7.28 -15.93
N VAL A 186 12.91 8.02 -17.05
CA VAL A 186 13.89 7.71 -18.09
C VAL A 186 15.21 8.19 -17.53
N ALA A 187 16.12 7.27 -17.25
CA ALA A 187 17.50 7.60 -16.92
C ALA A 187 18.14 8.22 -18.17
N GLU A 188 18.43 9.53 -18.14
CA GLU A 188 19.38 10.10 -19.09
C GLU A 188 20.79 9.59 -18.73
N THR A 189 21.37 8.85 -19.67
CA THR A 189 22.78 8.43 -19.62
C THR A 189 23.67 9.67 -19.66
N PRO A 190 24.66 9.82 -18.77
CA PRO A 190 25.68 10.85 -18.94
C PRO A 190 26.48 10.54 -20.21
N ARG A 191 26.60 11.50 -21.12
CA ARG A 191 27.64 11.51 -22.15
C ARG A 191 28.92 12.11 -21.57
#